data_AF-A0A090QCT2-F1
#
_entry.id   AF-A0A090QCT2-F1
#
_cell.length_a   1.000
_cell.length_b   1.000
_cell.length_c   1.000
_cell.angle_alpha   90.00
_cell.angle_beta   90.00
_cell.angle_gamma   90.00
#
_symmetry.space_group_name_H-M   'P 1'
#
loop_
_entity.id
_entity.type
_entity.pdbx_description
1 polymer ?
#
loop_
_entity_poly.entity_id
_entity_poly.type
_entity_poly.pdbx_seq_one_letter_code
_entity_poly.pdbx_strand_id
1 'polypeptide(L)' 'MQELEVSFNKPAGTNDLDARFSPTEGLVICKNQDNDGNSAPIIQTLELTIADTREDLFTNAIMPDWE' A
#
# COMPACT_ATOMS: atom_id res chain seq x y z
N MET A 1 8.12 16.31 -17.22
CA MET A 1 8.14 14.99 -16.59
C MET A 1 6.71 14.74 -16.12
N GLN A 2 6.09 13.62 -16.51
CA GLN A 2 4.72 13.32 -16.13
C GLN A 2 4.80 12.44 -14.88
N GLU A 3 4.17 12.87 -13.79
CA GLU A 3 4.12 12.11 -12.55
C GLU A 3 3.00 11.06 -12.65
N LEU A 4 3.28 9.84 -12.20
CA LEU A 4 2.31 8.76 -12.14
C LEU A 4 1.93 8.53 -10.68
N GLU A 5 0.67 8.80 -10.36
CA GLU A 5 0.07 8.37 -9.11
C GLU A 5 -0.23 6.86 -9.19
N VAL A 6 -0.08 6.13 -8.08
CA VAL A 6 -0.28 4.66 -8.03
C VAL A 6 -1.28 4.25 -6.94
N SER A 7 -1.50 5.13 -5.95
CA SER A 7 -2.44 4.89 -4.83
C SER A 7 -3.88 5.21 -5.27
N PHE A 8 -4.44 4.36 -6.13
CA PHE A 8 -5.85 4.47 -6.53
C PHE A 8 -6.76 3.63 -5.65
N ASN A 9 -8.04 4.00 -5.60
CA ASN A 9 -9.15 3.25 -4.99
C ASN A 9 -8.88 2.72 -3.58
N LYS A 10 -8.07 3.47 -2.83
CA LYS A 10 -7.88 3.27 -1.40
C LYS A 10 -9.23 3.45 -0.67
N PRO A 11 -9.57 2.61 0.31
CA PRO A 11 -10.75 2.83 1.14
C PRO A 11 -10.79 4.24 1.74
N ALA A 12 -11.97 4.85 1.76
CA ALA A 12 -12.13 6.19 2.31
C ALA A 12 -11.78 6.20 3.82
N GLY A 13 -11.03 7.20 4.26
CA GLY A 13 -10.62 7.33 5.66
C GLY A 13 -9.41 6.48 6.05
N THR A 14 -8.69 5.91 5.09
CA THR A 14 -7.42 5.20 5.35
C THR A 14 -6.22 5.88 4.67
N ASN A 15 -5.01 5.51 5.07
CA ASN A 15 -3.73 5.96 4.54
C ASN A 15 -2.89 4.76 4.10
N ASP A 16 -2.22 4.93 2.95
CA ASP A 16 -1.15 4.03 2.53
C ASP A 16 0.15 4.55 3.15
N LEU A 17 0.73 3.78 4.06
CA LEU A 17 1.94 4.09 4.81
C LEU A 17 3.04 3.11 4.43
N ASP A 18 4.29 3.44 4.76
CA ASP A 18 5.44 2.54 4.63
C ASP A 18 5.60 1.91 3.23
N ALA A 19 5.30 2.68 2.18
CA ALA A 19 5.36 2.19 0.81
C ALA A 19 6.79 1.76 0.42
N ARG A 20 6.93 0.61 -0.24
CA ARG A 20 8.19 0.03 -0.71
C ARG A 20 7.99 -0.65 -2.06
N PHE A 21 9.03 -0.70 -2.88
CA PHE A 21 9.01 -1.55 -4.08
C PHE A 21 9.14 -3.02 -3.69
N SER A 22 8.46 -3.90 -4.43
CA SER A 22 8.72 -5.33 -4.37
C SER A 22 10.17 -5.64 -4.83
N PRO A 23 10.75 -6.81 -4.49
CA PRO A 23 12.12 -7.14 -4.88
C PRO A 23 12.40 -7.11 -6.39
N THR A 24 11.37 -7.26 -7.22
CA THR A 24 11.45 -7.18 -8.68
C THR A 24 11.02 -5.83 -9.24
N GLU A 25 10.68 -4.88 -8.36
CA GLU A 25 10.22 -3.53 -8.69
C GLU A 25 8.95 -3.46 -9.57
N GLY A 26 8.24 -4.58 -9.72
CA GLY A 26 6.99 -4.62 -10.49
C GLY A 26 5.78 -4.09 -9.74
N LEU A 27 5.86 -4.05 -8.40
CA LEU A 27 4.75 -3.71 -7.52
C LEU A 27 5.21 -2.75 -6.43
N VAL A 28 4.26 -2.02 -5.85
CA VAL A 28 4.43 -1.31 -4.58
C VAL A 28 3.73 -2.11 -3.49
N ILE A 29 4.43 -2.35 -2.38
CA ILE A 29 3.87 -2.92 -1.16
C ILE A 29 3.66 -1.76 -0.18
N CYS A 30 2.49 -1.67 0.44
CA CYS A 30 2.17 -0.63 1.42
C CYS A 30 1.37 -1.17 2.60
N LYS A 31 1.42 -0.45 3.72
CA LYS A 31 0.58 -0.67 4.90
C LYS A 31 -0.64 0.26 4.81
N ASN A 32 -1.82 -0.28 4.54
CA ASN A 32 -3.06 0.48 4.61
C ASN A 32 -3.60 0.47 6.05
N GLN A 33 -3.84 1.65 6.60
CA GLN A 33 -4.34 1.82 7.97
C GLN A 33 -5.35 2.97 8.04
N ASP A 34 -6.35 2.86 8.90
CA ASP A 34 -7.29 3.95 9.17
C ASP A 34 -6.60 5.22 9.67
N ASN A 35 -7.22 6.37 9.41
CA ASN A 35 -6.66 7.68 9.73
C ASN A 35 -6.40 7.89 11.22
N ASP A 36 -7.13 7.20 12.08
CA ASP A 36 -7.02 7.22 13.53
C ASP A 36 -6.11 6.10 14.09
N GLY A 37 -5.66 5.16 13.25
CA GLY A 37 -4.71 4.13 13.60
C GLY A 37 -5.23 3.04 14.55
N ASN A 38 -6.55 2.97 14.76
CA ASN A 38 -7.18 2.08 15.73
C ASN A 38 -7.54 0.70 15.13
N SER A 39 -7.68 0.62 13.81
CA SER A 39 -8.01 -0.59 13.09
C SER A 39 -6.77 -1.41 12.80
N ALA A 40 -6.97 -2.72 12.71
CA ALA A 40 -5.93 -3.64 12.28
C ALA A 40 -5.44 -3.26 10.86
N PRO A 41 -4.14 -2.99 10.66
CA PRO A 41 -3.61 -2.62 9.36
C PRO A 41 -3.63 -3.80 8.39
N ILE A 42 -3.68 -3.50 7.10
CA ILE A 42 -3.60 -4.49 6.01
C ILE A 42 -2.39 -4.17 5.15
N ILE A 43 -1.55 -5.17 4.89
CA ILE A 43 -0.47 -5.06 3.91
C ILE A 43 -1.04 -5.35 2.54
N GLN A 44 -0.84 -4.44 1.59
CA GLN A 44 -1.42 -4.51 0.26
C GLN A 44 -0.37 -4.30 -0.83
N THR A 45 -0.60 -4.90 -1.99
CA THR A 45 0.18 -4.67 -3.22
C THR A 45 -0.57 -3.80 -4.22
N LEU A 46 0.15 -2.95 -4.94
CA LEU A 46 -0.33 -2.06 -6.00
C LEU A 46 0.50 -2.27 -7.27
N GLU A 47 -0.14 -2.35 -8.44
CA GLU A 47 0.55 -2.38 -9.73
C GLU A 47 0.97 -0.96 -10.13
N LEU A 48 2.16 -0.84 -10.72
CA LEU A 48 2.65 0.46 -11.19
C LEU A 48 2.00 0.94 -12.48
N THR A 49 1.49 0.03 -13.31
CA THR A 49 1.06 0.35 -14.68
C THR A 49 -0.44 0.26 -14.90
N ILE A 50 -1.17 -0.30 -13.94
CA ILE A 50 -2.61 -0.55 -14.01
C ILE A 50 -3.22 0.09 -12.77
N ALA A 51 -4.21 0.96 -12.97
CA ALA A 51 -4.98 1.49 -11.85
C ALA A 51 -5.90 0.41 -11.27
N ASP A 52 -6.20 0.50 -9.97
CA ASP A 52 -7.20 -0.34 -9.29
C ASP A 52 -6.87 -1.83 -9.14
N THR A 53 -5.60 -2.18 -8.92
CA THR A 53 -5.16 -3.58 -8.75
C THR A 53 -4.75 -3.90 -7.31
N ARG A 54 -5.41 -3.28 -6.34
CA ARG A 54 -5.07 -3.42 -4.92
C ARG A 54 -5.40 -4.83 -4.45
N GLU A 55 -4.40 -5.54 -3.94
CA GLU A 55 -4.58 -6.89 -3.38
C GLU A 55 -4.11 -6.95 -1.93
N ASP A 56 -4.88 -7.63 -1.07
CA ASP A 56 -4.54 -7.86 0.33
C ASP A 56 -3.54 -9.02 0.44
N LEU A 57 -2.37 -8.74 1.00
CA LEU A 57 -1.31 -9.74 1.22
C LEU A 57 -1.36 -10.30 2.65
N PHE A 58 -1.50 -9.43 3.65
CA PHE A 58 -1.56 -9.83 5.06
C PHE A 58 -2.52 -8.94 5.85
N THR A 59 -3.33 -9.55 6.72
CA THR A 59 -4.24 -8.83 7.62
C THR A 59 -3.66 -8.73 9.03
N ASN A 60 -3.87 -7.59 9.70
CA ASN A 60 -3.35 -7.31 11.04
C ASN A 60 -1.82 -7.46 11.14
N ALA A 61 -1.12 -6.93 10.13
CA ALA A 61 0.33 -7.05 10.00
C ALA A 61 0.98 -5.69 9.75
N ILE A 62 2.24 -5.56 10.13
CA ILE A 62 3.05 -4.35 9.94
C ILE A 62 4.23 -4.65 9.02
N MET A 63 4.67 -3.63 8.30
CA MET A 63 5.92 -3.70 7.56
C MET A 63 7.08 -3.76 8.57
N PRO A 64 8.09 -4.62 8.36
CA PRO A 64 9.29 -4.59 9.18
C PRO A 64 10.00 -3.25 9.04
N ASP A 65 10.60 -2.79 10.14
CA ASP A 65 11.41 -1.58 10.13
C ASP A 65 12.74 -1.86 9.44
N TRP A 66 12.89 -1.37 8.22
CA TRP A 66 14.12 -1.46 7.43
C TRP A 66 14.61 -0.03 7.18
N GLU A 67 15.68 0.35 7.88
CA GLU A 67 16.47 1.56 7.61
C GLU A 67 17.62 1.27 6.63
#